data_AF-A0A374A880-F1
#
_entry.id   AF-A0A374A880-F1
#
_cell.length_a   1.000
_cell.length_b   1.000
_cell.length_c   1.000
_cell.angle_alpha   90.00
_cell.angle_beta   90.00
_cell.angle_gamma   90.00
#
_symmetry.space_group_name_H-M   'P 1'
#
loop_
_entity.id
_entity.type
_entity.pdbx_description
1 polymer ?
#
loop_
_entity_poly.entity_id
_entity_poly.type
_entity_poly.pdbx_seq_one_letter_code
_entity_poly.pdbx_strand_id
1 'polypeptide(L)'
;MTGCKYGNCSSLRSVTFEKGSQLKYMVEGVFCDCEALTSIEIPASVEMIDMYYCINLANIYCYPSIPPILNDFRCKNFVLYVPSQSLEAYKNSSWSEYYSSIKTIQ
;
A
#
# COMPACT_ATOMS: atom_id res chain seq x y z
N MET A 1 -8.75 -1.63 -15.05
CA MET A 1 -9.23 -0.98 -13.82
C MET A 1 -8.93 0.50 -13.99
N THR A 2 -9.91 1.27 -14.44
CA THR A 2 -9.75 2.72 -14.68
C THR A 2 -10.27 3.44 -13.43
N GLY A 3 -9.50 4.41 -12.94
CA GLY A 3 -9.65 5.10 -11.64
C GLY A 3 -11.03 5.69 -11.35
N CYS A 4 -11.28 5.93 -10.07
CA CYS A 4 -12.55 6.24 -9.43
C CYS A 4 -13.54 7.02 -10.31
N LYS A 5 -14.65 6.32 -10.57
CA LYS A 5 -15.95 6.89 -10.90
C LYS A 5 -16.52 7.46 -9.61
N TYR A 6 -16.47 8.79 -9.48
CA TYR A 6 -17.18 9.67 -8.53
C TYR A 6 -18.10 8.97 -7.51
N GLY A 7 -17.72 9.05 -6.23
CA GLY A 7 -18.66 9.14 -5.11
C GLY A 7 -19.27 7.83 -4.62
N ASN A 8 -18.51 7.02 -3.87
CA ASN A 8 -19.01 6.27 -2.69
C ASN A 8 -17.93 5.39 -2.00
N CYS A 9 -16.68 5.83 -1.90
CA CYS A 9 -15.68 5.15 -1.07
C CYS A 9 -15.61 5.65 0.39
N SER A 10 -16.65 6.36 0.85
CA SER A 10 -16.72 6.93 2.20
C SER A 10 -16.79 5.89 3.33
N SER A 11 -17.06 4.61 3.00
CA SER A 11 -17.16 3.52 3.98
C SER A 11 -16.06 2.47 3.87
N LEU A 12 -15.18 2.53 2.87
CA LEU A 12 -14.17 1.50 2.64
C LEU A 12 -12.99 1.71 3.59
N ARG A 13 -12.93 0.89 4.64
CA ARG A 13 -11.92 0.97 5.70
C ARG A 13 -10.67 0.14 5.43
N SER A 14 -10.82 -0.94 4.66
CA SER A 14 -9.74 -1.85 4.25
C SER A 14 -10.00 -2.43 2.86
N VAL A 15 -8.91 -2.76 2.18
CA VAL A 15 -8.93 -3.48 0.90
C VAL A 15 -8.09 -4.73 1.08
N THR A 16 -8.71 -5.88 0.85
CA THR A 16 -8.07 -7.19 0.87
C THR A 16 -8.12 -7.78 -0.53
N PHE A 17 -7.00 -8.36 -0.96
CA PHE A 17 -6.90 -9.05 -2.24
C PHE A 17 -7.00 -10.56 -2.02
N GLU A 18 -7.58 -11.27 -2.99
CA GLU A 18 -7.67 -12.73 -2.90
C GLU A 18 -6.28 -13.38 -2.78
N LYS A 19 -6.21 -14.45 -1.99
CA LYS A 19 -5.00 -15.25 -1.84
C LYS A 19 -4.59 -15.81 -3.20
N GLY A 20 -3.37 -15.50 -3.64
CA GLY A 20 -2.89 -15.90 -4.97
C GLY A 20 -3.24 -14.93 -6.09
N SER A 21 -3.71 -13.73 -5.75
CA SER A 21 -3.83 -12.61 -6.69
C SER A 21 -2.56 -12.50 -7.56
N GLN A 22 -2.77 -12.30 -8.86
CA GLN A 22 -1.71 -12.08 -9.85
C GLN A 22 -1.55 -10.58 -10.14
N LEU A 23 -2.00 -9.73 -9.22
CA LEU A 23 -1.91 -8.29 -9.37
C LEU A 23 -0.43 -7.87 -9.32
N LYS A 24 0.07 -7.39 -10.45
CA LYS A 24 1.46 -6.90 -10.59
C LYS A 24 1.58 -5.40 -10.34
N TYR A 25 0.54 -4.64 -10.68
CA TYR A 25 0.56 -3.18 -10.68
C TYR A 25 -0.62 -2.65 -9.89
N MET A 26 -0.36 -1.80 -8.90
CA MET A 26 -1.37 -0.97 -8.27
C MET A 26 -1.33 0.39 -8.93
N VAL A 27 -2.35 0.71 -9.74
CA VAL A 27 -2.41 1.93 -10.53
C VAL A 27 -3.16 3.05 -9.82
N GLU A 28 -2.90 4.27 -10.26
CA GLU A 28 -3.53 5.51 -9.83
C GLU A 28 -5.07 5.45 -9.72
N GLY A 29 -5.60 6.21 -8.77
CA GLY A 29 -7.03 6.52 -8.69
C GLY A 29 -7.92 5.38 -8.18
N VAL A 30 -7.35 4.28 -7.69
CA VAL A 30 -8.13 3.20 -7.04
C VAL A 30 -8.67 3.64 -5.67
N PHE A 31 -7.99 4.59 -5.01
CA PHE A 31 -8.33 5.06 -3.65
C PHE A 31 -8.49 6.58 -3.52
N CYS A 32 -8.51 7.33 -4.63
CA CYS A 32 -8.84 8.75 -4.54
C CYS A 32 -10.28 8.87 -4.02
N ASP A 33 -10.46 9.60 -2.92
CA ASP A 33 -11.70 9.78 -2.14
C ASP A 33 -12.05 8.70 -1.10
N CYS A 34 -11.15 7.76 -0.79
CA CYS A 34 -11.34 6.85 0.34
C CYS A 34 -10.91 7.50 1.68
N GLU A 35 -11.60 8.54 2.14
CA GLU A 35 -11.25 9.24 3.39
C GLU A 35 -11.31 8.32 4.63
N ALA A 36 -12.12 7.27 4.61
CA ALA A 36 -12.20 6.29 5.70
C ALA A 36 -11.11 5.20 5.65
N LEU A 37 -10.29 5.14 4.60
CA LEU A 37 -9.27 4.10 4.42
C LEU A 37 -8.07 4.37 5.33
N THR A 38 -8.03 3.64 6.43
CA THR A 38 -6.94 3.72 7.42
C THR A 38 -5.93 2.59 7.27
N SER A 39 -6.28 1.52 6.54
CA SER A 39 -5.40 0.40 6.29
C SER A 39 -5.56 -0.21 4.90
N ILE A 40 -4.45 -0.70 4.33
CA ILE A 40 -4.43 -1.42 3.06
C ILE A 40 -3.51 -2.64 3.13
N GLU A 41 -3.93 -3.73 2.47
CA GLU A 41 -3.10 -4.91 2.23
C GLU A 41 -2.60 -4.92 0.78
N ILE A 42 -1.29 -5.04 0.58
CA ILE A 42 -0.64 -5.12 -0.72
C ILE A 42 -0.19 -6.57 -0.94
N PRO A 43 -0.75 -7.30 -1.92
CA PRO A 43 -0.50 -8.73 -2.08
C PRO A 43 0.93 -9.00 -2.57
N ALA A 44 1.41 -10.20 -2.29
CA ALA A 44 2.81 -10.59 -2.52
C ALA A 44 3.29 -10.52 -3.98
N SER A 45 2.37 -10.49 -4.95
CA SER A 45 2.66 -10.41 -6.39
C SER A 45 2.92 -9.00 -6.91
N VAL A 46 2.67 -7.96 -6.10
CA VAL A 46 2.78 -6.57 -6.55
C VAL A 46 4.24 -6.20 -6.72
N GLU A 47 4.56 -5.66 -7.90
CA GLU A 47 5.92 -5.25 -8.28
C GLU A 47 6.05 -3.71 -8.33
N MET A 48 4.96 -2.98 -8.54
CA MET A 48 4.95 -1.52 -8.66
C MET A 48 3.65 -0.89 -8.15
N ILE A 49 3.78 0.29 -7.54
CA ILE A 49 2.70 1.02 -6.90
C ILE A 49 2.73 2.50 -7.29
N ASP A 50 1.58 2.98 -7.75
CA ASP A 50 1.23 4.39 -7.92
C ASP A 50 0.09 4.76 -6.97
N MET A 51 0.33 5.67 -6.02
CA MET A 51 -0.67 6.04 -5.00
C MET A 51 -0.36 7.39 -4.36
N TYR A 52 -1.09 8.44 -4.75
CA TYR A 52 -0.81 9.81 -4.31
C TYR A 52 -1.89 10.46 -3.42
N TYR A 53 -2.99 9.77 -3.14
CA TYR A 53 -4.12 10.32 -2.36
C TYR A 53 -4.49 9.42 -1.18
N CYS A 54 -3.84 9.64 -0.02
CA CYS A 54 -3.89 8.75 1.14
C CYS A 54 -3.97 9.58 2.43
N ILE A 55 -5.08 10.27 2.62
CA ILE A 55 -5.22 11.34 3.63
C ILE A 55 -5.18 10.78 5.05
N ASN A 56 -5.83 9.63 5.28
CA ASN A 56 -6.01 9.03 6.62
C ASN A 56 -5.34 7.65 6.75
N LEU A 57 -4.48 7.28 5.80
CA LEU A 57 -3.84 5.97 5.80
C LEU A 57 -2.83 5.88 6.95
N ALA A 58 -3.13 5.02 7.91
CA ALA A 58 -2.31 4.83 9.11
C ALA A 58 -1.43 3.58 9.03
N ASN A 59 -1.88 2.53 8.33
CA ASN A 59 -1.20 1.24 8.28
C ASN A 59 -1.14 0.68 6.85
N ILE A 60 0.02 0.18 6.46
CA ILE A 60 0.19 -0.58 5.21
C ILE A 60 0.74 -1.96 5.56
N TYR A 61 0.04 -3.01 5.15
CA TYR A 61 0.52 -4.39 5.21
C TYR A 61 1.03 -4.77 3.82
N CYS A 62 2.35 -4.90 3.66
CA CYS A 62 2.99 -5.14 2.38
C CYS A 62 3.61 -6.52 2.36
N TYR A 63 3.01 -7.46 1.63
CA TYR A 63 3.43 -8.86 1.56
C TYR A 63 4.51 -9.22 0.53
N PRO A 64 4.88 -8.38 -0.47
CA PRO A 64 5.99 -8.67 -1.36
C PRO A 64 7.30 -8.92 -0.61
N SER A 65 8.05 -9.94 -1.04
CA SER A 65 9.35 -10.24 -0.44
C SER A 65 10.44 -9.25 -0.85
N ILE A 66 10.28 -8.66 -2.04
CA ILE A 66 11.10 -7.60 -2.61
C ILE A 66 10.26 -6.31 -2.58
N PRO A 67 10.78 -5.19 -2.07
CA PRO A 67 10.03 -3.93 -2.03
C PRO A 67 9.53 -3.53 -3.42
N PRO A 68 8.22 -3.31 -3.60
CA PRO A 68 7.68 -2.79 -4.86
C PRO A 68 8.27 -1.44 -5.19
N ILE A 69 8.41 -1.16 -6.48
CA ILE A 69 8.83 0.15 -6.97
C ILE A 69 7.72 1.16 -6.66
N LEU A 70 8.10 2.24 -5.96
CA LEU A 70 7.25 3.39 -5.73
C LEU A 70 7.47 4.38 -6.89
N ASN A 71 6.47 4.56 -7.75
CA ASN A 71 6.58 5.46 -8.91
C ASN A 71 5.95 6.84 -8.59
N ASP A 72 4.64 7.06 -8.74
CA ASP A 72 3.98 8.28 -8.19
C ASP A 72 3.31 7.97 -6.84
N PHE A 73 4.14 7.70 -5.83
CA PHE A 73 3.69 7.41 -4.47
C PHE A 73 3.85 8.64 -3.57
N ARG A 74 2.76 9.10 -2.94
CA ARG A 74 2.76 10.29 -2.07
C ARG A 74 2.16 10.05 -0.67
N CYS A 75 1.72 8.83 -0.35
CA CYS A 75 1.31 8.50 1.02
C CYS A 75 2.51 8.63 1.97
N LYS A 76 2.34 9.24 3.14
CA LYS A 76 3.43 9.37 4.13
C LYS A 76 2.90 9.15 5.55
N ASN A 77 3.82 8.97 6.49
CA ASN A 77 3.59 8.88 7.94
C ASN A 77 2.78 7.67 8.42
N PHE A 78 2.70 6.60 7.63
CA PHE A 78 2.04 5.34 8.02
C PHE A 78 3.00 4.37 8.73
N VAL A 79 2.45 3.41 9.47
CA VAL A 79 3.17 2.24 9.95
C VAL A 79 3.21 1.18 8.85
N LEU A 80 4.40 0.76 8.46
CA LEU A 80 4.61 -0.29 7.46
C LEU A 80 4.79 -1.65 8.15
N TYR A 81 4.01 -2.64 7.76
CA TYR A 81 4.14 -4.03 8.19
C TYR A 81 4.62 -4.88 7.01
N VAL A 82 5.73 -5.60 7.18
CA VAL A 82 6.33 -6.44 6.13
C VAL A 82 6.64 -7.85 6.64
N PRO A 83 6.79 -8.86 5.76
CA PRO A 83 7.33 -10.16 6.17
C PRO A 83 8.69 -9.99 6.87
N SER A 84 8.92 -10.79 7.91
CA SER A 84 10.13 -10.69 8.73
C SER A 84 11.42 -10.83 7.92
N GLN A 85 11.42 -11.69 6.91
CA GLN A 85 12.54 -11.90 6.00
C GLN A 85 12.85 -10.69 5.09
N SER A 86 11.90 -9.78 4.93
CA SER A 86 12.01 -8.63 4.02
C SER A 86 12.34 -7.33 4.74
N LEU A 87 12.39 -7.34 6.07
CA LEU A 87 12.57 -6.14 6.90
C LEU A 87 13.76 -5.28 6.45
N GLU A 88 14.92 -5.89 6.24
CA GLU A 88 16.13 -5.17 5.85
C GLU A 88 16.07 -4.67 4.40
N ALA A 89 15.38 -5.38 3.51
CA ALA A 89 15.20 -4.91 2.13
C ALA A 89 14.35 -3.62 2.10
N TYR A 90 13.28 -3.56 2.89
CA TYR A 90 12.42 -2.36 2.96
C TYR A 90 13.13 -1.18 3.62
N LYS A 91 13.89 -1.40 4.69
CA LYS A 91 14.71 -0.33 5.34
C LYS A 91 15.73 0.27 4.38
N ASN A 92 16.29 -0.52 3.46
CA ASN A 92 17.29 -0.09 2.48
C ASN A 92 16.68 0.32 1.13
N SER A 93 15.37 0.55 1.07
CA SER A 93 14.66 0.95 -0.14
C SER A 93 14.06 2.35 -0.02
N SER A 94 13.54 2.88 -1.13
CA SER A 94 12.82 4.17 -1.16
C SER A 94 11.64 4.23 -0.19
N TRP A 95 11.08 3.10 0.26
CA TRP A 95 10.01 3.05 1.25
C TRP A 95 10.37 3.75 2.57
N SER A 96 11.66 3.79 2.93
CA SER A 96 12.17 4.44 4.13
C SER A 96 11.89 5.95 4.20
N GLU A 97 11.59 6.59 3.06
CA GLU A 97 11.24 8.01 2.99
C GLU A 97 9.76 8.31 3.30
N TYR A 98 8.92 7.26 3.39
CA TYR A 98 7.46 7.39 3.44
C TYR A 98 6.85 6.90 4.74
N TYR A 99 7.34 5.79 5.31
CA TYR A 99 6.79 5.28 6.58
C TYR A 99 7.31 6.07 7.79
N SER A 100 6.51 6.16 8.85
CA SER A 100 6.93 6.70 10.16
C SER A 100 7.57 5.64 11.05
N SER A 101 7.16 4.38 10.88
CA SER A 101 7.78 3.21 11.53
C SER A 101 7.57 1.95 10.70
N ILE A 102 8.44 0.97 10.89
CA ILE A 102 8.36 -0.34 10.23
C ILE A 102 8.32 -1.46 11.28
N LYS A 103 7.46 -2.44 11.06
CA LYS A 103 7.24 -3.62 11.92
C LYS A 103 7.18 -4.88 11.05
N THR A 104 7.45 -6.02 11.67
CA THR A 104 7.26 -7.32 11.00
C THR A 104 5.84 -7.82 11.23
N ILE A 105 5.25 -8.43 10.21
CA ILE A 105 4.02 -9.21 10.33
C ILE A 105 4.34 -10.45 11.17
N GLN A 106 3.52 -10.73 12.19
CA GLN A 106 3.63 -11.92 13.03
C GLN A 106 2.96 -13.12 12.37
#